data_AF-A0A8T7LJV4-F1
#
_entry.id   AF-A0A8T7LJV4-F1
#
_cell.length_a   1.000
_cell.length_b   1.000
_cell.length_c   1.000
_cell.angle_alpha   90.00
_cell.angle_beta   90.00
_cell.angle_gamma   90.00
#
_symmetry.space_group_name_H-M   'P 1'
#
loop_
_entity.id
_entity.type
_entity.pdbx_description
1 polymer ?
#
loop_
_entity_poly.entity_id
_entity_poly.type
_entity_poly.pdbx_seq_one_letter_code
_entity_poly.pdbx_strand_id
1 'polypeptide(L)'
;MSTPNPSPAGAATPFPAPTEPPLAAALSRQELIDLRAQDDRLWAAIYLIRALSQAADAETSLRANDLAGVEQTLTALDESLAQAYARAADPDRNPIDQIRRDASAMREDLYLRPEGMDARLARLQQAIVTLIEARR
;
A
#
# COMPACT_ATOMS: atom_id res chain seq x y z
N MET A 1 -71.84 49.41 6.43
CA MET A 1 -70.46 49.04 6.82
C MET A 1 -70.08 47.86 5.94
N SER A 2 -69.25 48.08 4.93
CA SER A 2 -68.83 47.06 3.95
C SER A 2 -67.30 46.96 3.94
N THR A 3 -66.81 45.73 4.01
CA THR A 3 -65.40 45.34 4.15
C THR A 3 -64.62 45.52 2.84
N PRO A 4 -63.33 45.89 2.87
CA PRO A 4 -62.51 45.93 1.67
C PRO A 4 -61.94 44.55 1.27
N ASN A 5 -61.83 44.41 -0.04
CA ASN A 5 -61.40 43.33 -0.94
C ASN A 5 -60.00 42.73 -0.64
N PRO A 6 -59.73 41.43 -0.90
CA PRO A 6 -58.37 40.86 -0.81
C PRO A 6 -57.50 41.27 -2.02
N SER A 7 -56.26 41.66 -1.76
CA SER A 7 -55.22 41.93 -2.78
C SER A 7 -54.28 40.72 -2.90
N PRO A 8 -53.99 40.21 -4.11
CA PRO A 8 -53.01 39.15 -4.33
C PRO A 8 -51.67 39.73 -4.82
N ALA A 9 -50.61 39.65 -4.03
CA ALA A 9 -49.22 39.80 -4.48
C ALA A 9 -48.28 39.42 -3.32
N GLY A 10 -47.24 38.60 -3.46
CA GLY A 10 -46.68 37.99 -4.65
C GLY A 10 -46.13 36.60 -4.33
N ALA A 11 -45.99 35.81 -5.40
CA ALA A 11 -45.29 34.54 -5.37
C ALA A 11 -43.85 34.77 -4.87
N ALA A 12 -43.48 34.11 -3.78
CA ALA A 12 -42.09 33.99 -3.39
C ALA A 12 -41.33 33.31 -4.54
N THR A 13 -40.42 34.03 -5.17
CA THR A 13 -39.43 33.44 -6.08
C THR A 13 -38.69 32.33 -5.33
N PRO A 14 -38.60 31.11 -5.87
CA PRO A 14 -37.78 30.07 -5.25
C PRO A 14 -36.34 30.54 -5.24
N PHE A 15 -35.78 30.71 -4.03
CA PHE A 15 -34.35 30.90 -3.86
C PHE A 15 -33.66 29.62 -4.39
N PRO A 16 -32.65 29.72 -5.27
CA PRO A 16 -31.88 28.54 -5.63
C PRO A 16 -31.25 27.99 -4.35
N ALA A 17 -31.59 26.76 -3.99
CA ALA A 17 -30.89 26.04 -2.93
C ALA A 17 -29.40 25.99 -3.33
N PRO A 18 -28.45 26.25 -2.41
CA PRO A 18 -27.05 26.02 -2.69
C PRO A 18 -26.92 24.55 -3.11
N THR A 19 -26.67 24.34 -4.40
CA THR A 19 -26.27 23.04 -4.90
C THR A 19 -24.91 22.83 -4.28
N GLU A 20 -24.83 21.99 -3.25
CA GLU A 20 -23.55 21.56 -2.71
C GLU A 20 -22.70 21.12 -3.91
N PRO A 21 -21.52 21.74 -4.12
CA PRO A 21 -20.67 21.29 -5.20
C PRO A 21 -20.44 19.78 -5.02
N PRO A 22 -20.48 18.98 -6.10
CA PRO A 22 -20.15 17.57 -6.00
C PRO A 22 -18.81 17.46 -5.26
N LEU A 23 -18.60 16.43 -4.43
CA LEU A 23 -17.39 16.27 -3.61
C LEU A 23 -16.07 16.52 -4.41
N ALA A 24 -16.09 16.20 -5.71
CA ALA A 24 -15.03 16.45 -6.68
C ALA A 24 -14.75 17.93 -7.02
N ALA A 25 -15.72 18.83 -6.85
CA ALA A 25 -15.61 20.27 -7.02
C ALA A 25 -15.28 21.02 -5.71
N ALA A 26 -15.39 20.35 -4.56
CA ALA A 26 -15.04 20.92 -3.25
C ALA A 26 -13.56 20.70 -2.85
N LEU A 27 -12.89 19.72 -3.45
CA LEU A 27 -11.48 19.44 -3.20
C LEU A 27 -10.58 20.25 -4.14
N SER A 28 -9.60 20.92 -3.56
CA SER A 28 -8.50 21.52 -4.30
C SER A 28 -7.64 20.45 -4.98
N ARG A 29 -6.95 20.84 -6.06
CA ARG A 29 -5.97 19.97 -6.73
C ARG A 29 -4.90 19.45 -5.76
N GLN A 30 -4.53 20.25 -4.77
CA GLN A 30 -3.52 19.88 -3.77
C GLN A 30 -4.02 18.75 -2.88
N GLU A 31 -5.25 18.84 -2.37
CA GLU A 31 -5.84 17.78 -1.53
C GLU A 31 -5.96 16.46 -2.29
N LEU A 32 -6.27 16.49 -3.60
CA LEU A 32 -6.27 15.28 -4.43
C LEU A 32 -4.88 14.64 -4.56
N ILE A 33 -3.82 15.44 -4.69
CA ILE A 33 -2.43 14.95 -4.75
C ILE A 33 -2.05 14.32 -3.40
N ASP A 34 -2.40 14.97 -2.29
CA ASP A 34 -2.08 14.50 -0.95
C ASP A 34 -2.83 13.20 -0.60
N LEU A 35 -4.10 13.08 -1.01
CA LEU A 35 -4.88 11.85 -0.87
C LEU A 35 -4.27 10.71 -1.68
N ARG A 36 -3.82 10.97 -2.92
CA ARG A 36 -3.15 9.95 -3.74
C ARG A 36 -1.84 9.50 -3.10
N ALA A 37 -1.05 10.44 -2.57
CA ALA A 37 0.18 10.10 -1.86
C ALA A 37 -0.09 9.27 -0.60
N GLN A 38 -1.20 9.52 0.11
CA GLN A 38 -1.62 8.70 1.25
C GLN A 38 -2.07 7.29 0.81
N ASP A 39 -2.85 7.17 -0.26
CA ASP A 39 -3.26 5.88 -0.82
C ASP A 39 -2.05 5.05 -1.26
N ASP A 40 -1.10 5.67 -1.98
CA ASP A 40 0.14 5.00 -2.39
C ASP A 40 0.96 4.50 -1.19
N ARG A 41 1.08 5.30 -0.12
CA ARG A 41 1.74 4.87 1.12
C ARG A 41 1.04 3.69 1.78
N LEU A 42 -0.29 3.69 1.84
CA LEU A 42 -1.08 2.60 2.41
C LEU A 42 -0.89 1.30 1.60
N TRP A 43 -0.98 1.38 0.27
CA TRP A 43 -0.73 0.23 -0.59
C TRP A 43 0.70 -0.29 -0.45
N ALA A 44 1.69 0.59 -0.39
CA ALA A 44 3.07 0.19 -0.16
C ALA A 44 3.23 -0.57 1.17
N ALA A 45 2.58 -0.11 2.24
CA ALA A 45 2.60 -0.80 3.54
C ALA A 45 1.91 -2.17 3.49
N ILE A 46 0.76 -2.29 2.80
CA ILE A 46 0.06 -3.58 2.60
C ILE A 46 0.98 -4.58 1.89
N TYR A 47 1.66 -4.16 0.84
CA TYR A 47 2.56 -5.04 0.09
C TYR A 47 3.81 -5.44 0.91
N LEU A 48 4.33 -4.56 1.77
CA LEU A 48 5.41 -4.92 2.69
C LEU A 48 4.97 -5.94 3.74
N ILE A 49 3.77 -5.78 4.31
CA ILE A 49 3.21 -6.77 5.26
C ILE A 49 3.00 -8.13 4.57
N ARG A 50 2.54 -8.12 3.31
CA ARG A 50 2.42 -9.34 2.51
C ARG A 50 3.78 -10.01 2.28
N ALA A 51 4.80 -9.22 1.92
CA ALA A 51 6.17 -9.71 1.76
C ALA A 51 6.72 -10.32 3.05
N LEU A 52 6.41 -9.72 4.21
CA LEU A 52 6.80 -10.27 5.52
C LEU A 52 6.15 -11.62 5.80
N SER A 53 4.85 -11.77 5.51
CA SER A 53 4.15 -13.06 5.64
C SER A 53 4.80 -14.13 4.75
N GLN A 54 5.09 -13.79 3.49
CA GLN A 54 5.76 -14.69 2.56
C GLN A 54 7.16 -15.07 3.03
N ALA A 55 7.90 -14.15 3.67
CA ALA A 55 9.20 -14.47 4.26
C ALA A 55 9.09 -15.52 5.40
N ALA A 56 8.02 -15.47 6.20
CA ALA A 56 7.75 -16.47 7.23
C ALA A 56 7.30 -17.82 6.64
N ASP A 57 6.54 -17.79 5.55
CA ASP A 57 6.13 -18.99 4.80
C ASP A 57 7.35 -19.69 4.18
N ALA A 58 8.29 -18.93 3.61
CA ALA A 58 9.54 -19.47 3.06
C ALA A 58 10.39 -20.13 4.14
N GLU A 59 10.45 -19.55 5.34
CA GLU A 59 11.12 -20.18 6.49
C GLU A 59 10.43 -21.50 6.89
N THR A 60 9.10 -21.54 6.86
CA THR A 60 8.34 -22.75 7.16
C THR A 60 8.62 -23.85 6.12
N SER A 61 8.64 -23.51 4.83
CA SER A 61 9.04 -24.44 3.75
C SER A 61 10.48 -24.92 3.90
N LEU A 62 11.41 -24.03 4.28
CA LEU A 62 12.81 -24.38 4.49
C LEU A 62 12.98 -25.39 5.63
N ARG A 63 12.29 -25.18 6.77
CA ARG A 63 12.27 -26.14 7.89
C ARG A 63 11.65 -27.48 7.51
N ALA A 64 10.70 -27.50 6.57
CA ALA A 64 10.12 -28.71 6.01
C ALA A 64 11.00 -29.38 4.93
N ASN A 65 12.17 -28.79 4.61
CA ASN A 65 13.03 -29.19 3.51
C ASN A 65 12.34 -29.18 2.13
N ASP A 66 11.31 -28.34 1.98
CA ASP A 66 10.56 -28.14 0.74
C ASP A 66 11.19 -26.98 -0.06
N LEU A 67 12.27 -27.28 -0.78
CA LEU A 67 12.99 -26.27 -1.56
C LEU A 67 12.14 -25.66 -2.68
N ALA A 68 11.23 -26.42 -3.27
CA ALA A 68 10.31 -25.90 -4.28
C ALA A 68 9.34 -24.87 -3.66
N GLY A 69 8.83 -25.16 -2.46
CA GLY A 69 8.03 -24.22 -1.68
C GLY A 69 8.82 -22.96 -1.30
N VAL A 70 10.10 -23.09 -0.94
CA VAL A 70 10.98 -21.94 -0.68
C VAL A 70 11.13 -21.08 -1.93
N GLU A 71 11.45 -21.67 -3.09
CA GLU A 71 11.61 -20.94 -4.35
C GLU A 71 10.34 -20.20 -4.76
N GLN A 72 9.19 -20.90 -4.71
CA GLN A 72 7.89 -20.32 -5.04
C GLN A 72 7.58 -19.13 -4.12
N THR A 73 7.85 -19.28 -2.83
CA THR A 73 7.53 -18.26 -1.84
C THR A 73 8.47 -17.05 -1.96
N LEU A 74 9.77 -17.27 -2.21
CA LEU A 74 10.71 -16.18 -2.48
C LEU A 74 10.36 -15.43 -3.78
N THR A 75 9.80 -16.11 -4.77
CA THR A 75 9.29 -15.46 -5.99
C THR A 75 8.11 -14.55 -5.66
N ALA A 76 7.13 -15.07 -4.90
CA ALA A 76 5.96 -14.31 -4.48
C ALA A 76 6.33 -13.12 -3.57
N LEU A 77 7.39 -13.27 -2.77
CA LEU A 77 7.97 -12.20 -1.96
C LEU A 77 8.55 -11.08 -2.84
N ASP A 78 9.36 -11.41 -3.86
CA ASP A 78 9.89 -10.37 -4.77
C ASP A 78 8.77 -9.63 -5.51
N GLU A 79 7.71 -10.33 -5.92
CA GLU A 79 6.53 -9.70 -6.54
C GLU A 79 5.84 -8.71 -5.60
N SER A 80 5.63 -9.07 -4.33
CA SER A 80 5.07 -8.17 -3.33
C SER A 80 5.99 -6.96 -3.10
N LEU A 81 7.31 -7.17 -3.02
CA LEU A 81 8.26 -6.08 -2.88
C LEU A 81 8.30 -5.17 -4.12
N ALA A 82 8.14 -5.72 -5.33
CA ALA A 82 8.03 -4.92 -6.55
C ALA A 82 6.77 -4.05 -6.54
N GLN A 83 5.64 -4.58 -6.06
CA GLN A 83 4.41 -3.82 -5.87
C GLN A 83 4.58 -2.73 -4.81
N ALA A 84 5.28 -3.02 -3.70
CA ALA A 84 5.62 -2.03 -2.70
C ALA A 84 6.52 -0.92 -3.27
N TYR A 85 7.53 -1.28 -4.06
CA TYR A 85 8.47 -0.34 -4.70
C TYR A 85 7.75 0.64 -5.60
N ALA A 86 6.82 0.15 -6.43
CA ALA A 86 6.07 0.99 -7.37
C ALA A 86 5.23 2.06 -6.68
N ARG A 87 4.81 1.83 -5.43
CA ARG A 87 3.99 2.74 -4.62
C ARG A 87 4.78 3.50 -3.56
N ALA A 88 6.03 3.13 -3.32
CA ALA A 88 6.87 3.74 -2.30
C ALA A 88 7.33 5.15 -2.69
N ALA A 89 7.44 6.01 -1.68
CA ALA A 89 8.10 7.30 -1.82
C ALA A 89 9.61 7.12 -2.04
N ASP A 90 10.28 8.10 -2.62
CA ASP A 90 11.72 8.02 -2.93
C ASP A 90 12.65 7.57 -1.78
N PRO A 91 12.51 8.04 -0.51
CA PRO A 91 13.40 7.58 0.57
C PRO A 91 13.28 6.08 0.84
N ASP A 92 12.13 5.48 0.54
CA ASP A 92 11.83 4.09 0.81
C ASP A 92 12.22 3.14 -0.32
N ARG A 93 12.39 3.66 -1.55
CA ARG A 93 12.64 2.83 -2.73
C ARG A 93 13.96 2.09 -2.64
N ASN A 94 15.02 2.74 -2.17
CA ASN A 94 16.35 2.14 -2.07
C ASN A 94 16.37 0.96 -1.05
N PRO A 95 15.83 1.10 0.17
CA PRO A 95 15.65 -0.03 1.07
C PRO A 95 14.86 -1.20 0.45
N ILE A 96 13.74 -0.94 -0.22
CA ILE A 96 12.96 -2.01 -0.86
C ILE A 96 13.78 -2.73 -1.93
N ASP A 97 14.45 -1.97 -2.78
CA ASP A 97 15.27 -2.52 -3.86
C ASP A 97 16.43 -3.38 -3.33
N GLN A 98 17.01 -3.00 -2.19
CA GLN A 98 18.01 -3.82 -1.53
C GLN A 98 17.44 -5.16 -1.06
N ILE A 99 16.27 -5.16 -0.40
CA ILE A 99 15.61 -6.39 0.07
C ILE A 99 15.27 -7.30 -1.14
N ARG A 100 14.86 -6.73 -2.27
CA ARG A 100 14.60 -7.48 -3.51
C ARG A 100 15.84 -8.16 -4.07
N ARG A 101 16.98 -7.45 -4.08
CA ARG A 101 18.27 -8.05 -4.48
C ARG A 101 18.65 -9.19 -3.55
N ASP A 102 18.48 -9.03 -2.25
CA ASP A 102 18.80 -10.07 -1.27
C ASP A 102 17.92 -11.31 -1.47
N ALA A 103 16.61 -11.14 -1.68
CA ALA A 103 15.69 -12.23 -1.99
C ALA A 103 16.03 -12.95 -3.30
N SER A 104 16.43 -12.21 -4.33
CA SER A 104 16.85 -12.77 -5.62
C SER A 104 18.13 -13.61 -5.47
N ALA A 105 19.14 -13.08 -4.77
CA ALA A 105 20.37 -13.82 -4.48
C ALA A 105 20.09 -15.09 -3.67
N MET A 106 19.13 -15.06 -2.74
CA MET A 106 18.73 -16.25 -1.98
C MET A 106 18.10 -17.32 -2.88
N ARG A 107 17.29 -16.93 -3.86
CA ARG A 107 16.72 -17.88 -4.85
C ARG A 107 17.81 -18.51 -5.71
N GLU A 108 18.75 -17.72 -6.20
CA GLU A 108 19.87 -18.19 -7.01
C GLU A 108 20.76 -19.18 -6.23
N ASP A 109 20.99 -18.91 -4.95
CA ASP A 109 21.81 -19.77 -4.10
C ASP A 109 21.08 -21.01 -3.58
N LEU A 110 19.74 -21.08 -3.68
CA LEU A 110 18.92 -22.08 -2.99
C LEU A 110 19.35 -23.54 -3.29
N TYR A 111 19.70 -23.83 -4.54
CA TYR A 111 20.14 -25.15 -4.97
C TYR A 111 21.67 -25.30 -5.08
N LEU A 112 22.41 -24.21 -4.90
CA LEU A 112 23.86 -24.18 -5.03
C LEU A 112 24.57 -24.20 -3.69
N ARG A 113 24.08 -23.40 -2.74
CA ARG A 113 24.64 -23.14 -1.41
C ARG A 113 23.53 -22.81 -0.41
N PRO A 114 22.75 -23.82 0.03
CA PRO A 114 21.66 -23.60 0.98
C PRO A 114 22.16 -23.29 2.40
N GLU A 115 23.46 -23.38 2.67
CA GLU A 115 24.02 -23.16 4.00
C GLU A 115 23.75 -21.74 4.49
N GLY A 116 23.17 -21.63 5.69
CA GLY A 116 22.85 -20.34 6.30
C GLY A 116 21.64 -19.63 5.68
N MET A 117 20.83 -20.32 4.87
CA MET A 117 19.60 -19.75 4.31
C MET A 117 18.62 -19.28 5.40
N ASP A 118 18.52 -19.99 6.52
CA ASP A 118 17.72 -19.58 7.68
C ASP A 118 18.12 -18.19 8.20
N ALA A 119 19.43 -17.96 8.38
CA ALA A 119 19.96 -16.70 8.86
C ALA A 119 19.82 -15.56 7.83
N ARG A 120 19.77 -15.89 6.53
CA ARG A 120 19.48 -14.92 5.46
C ARG A 120 18.00 -14.55 5.47
N LEU A 121 17.10 -15.53 5.56
CA LEU A 121 15.66 -15.33 5.71
C LEU A 121 15.32 -14.47 6.94
N ALA A 122 15.91 -14.77 8.10
CA ALA A 122 15.71 -13.97 9.31
C ALA A 122 16.15 -12.51 9.14
N ARG A 123 17.29 -12.27 8.47
CA ARG A 123 17.75 -10.90 8.17
C ARG A 123 16.83 -10.19 7.20
N LEU A 124 16.33 -10.88 6.19
CA LEU A 124 15.35 -10.36 5.23
C LEU A 124 14.05 -9.94 5.94
N GLN A 125 13.52 -10.81 6.83
CA GLN A 125 12.35 -10.51 7.66
C GLN A 125 12.57 -9.26 8.51
N GLN A 126 13.72 -9.19 9.21
CA GLN A 126 14.06 -8.05 10.05
C GLN A 126 14.16 -6.75 9.24
N ALA A 127 14.72 -6.79 8.02
CA ALA A 127 14.79 -5.63 7.15
C ALA A 127 13.40 -5.14 6.72
N ILE A 128 12.48 -6.06 6.41
CA ILE A 128 11.08 -5.72 6.08
C ILE A 128 10.37 -5.11 7.30
N VAL A 129 10.53 -5.69 8.49
CA VAL A 129 9.94 -5.15 9.74
C VAL A 129 10.45 -3.74 10.01
N THR A 130 11.77 -3.52 9.95
CA THR A 130 12.36 -2.20 10.16
C THR A 130 11.83 -1.18 9.16
N LEU A 131 11.62 -1.58 7.90
CA LEU A 131 11.04 -0.69 6.89
C LEU A 131 9.57 -0.35 7.17
N ILE A 132 8.78 -1.32 7.66
CA ILE A 132 7.39 -1.08 8.07
C ILE A 132 7.34 -0.13 9.28
N GLU A 133 8.22 -0.32 10.26
CA GLU A 133 8.29 0.49 11.48
C GLU A 133 8.74 1.93 11.20
N ALA A 134 9.73 2.12 10.32
CA ALA A 134 10.21 3.44 9.94
C ALA A 134 9.17 4.33 9.25
N ARG A 135 8.04 3.74 8.81
CA ARG A 135 6.94 4.43 8.15
C ARG A 135 5.74 4.74 9.05
N ARG A 136 5.73 4.23 10.29
CA ARG A 136 4.70 4.57 11.29
C ARG A 136 4.97 5.94 11.90
#